data_AF-A0A1M3IF08-F1
#
_entry.id   AF-A0A1M3IF08-F1
#
_cell.length_a   1.000
_cell.length_b   1.000
_cell.length_c   1.000
_cell.angle_alpha   90.00
_cell.angle_beta   90.00
_cell.angle_gamma   90.00
#
_symmetry.space_group_name_H-M   'P 1'
#
loop_
_entity.id
_entity.type
_entity.pdbx_description
1 polymer ?
#
loop_
_entity_poly.entity_id
_entity_poly.type
_entity_poly.pdbx_seq_one_letter_code
_entity_poly.pdbx_strand_id
1 'polypeptide(L)'
;MSELHSFHIPVLGLGYSIDTPAKVARFGISSVISVMDDELLEQMRRFYCHKLKIPFIPIQADEHDSRARRITAYLDLMKDIVAAQIAAMKKLPFEKGNDLDKYFELLPDRSTLKVKYQQMKSLPEGSVKENLQQELRKQVKAGDIDVNIMVKVDKVNRDKTGRPLPSDYCDAVAAFRGFANSDLTSSVVLSAGYNPRLYAYMETCAELFPDNKGQLKKKIIIKVSDYRSAYVQGKILAKKGIWVSEFRIESGLNCGGHAFATDGILMGPILEEFKNNRHALVAELYALCCDAHGRRNIPSFANPPGLKITVQGGIGTAAEQDFLHEYYEVDATGWGSPFLLVPEATNVDDATLQQLATAQQQDYFLSDASPLGVPFNNFRKSSAEKQRQERADKGRPGSPCYKKLLVSNTEFTDEPICTASRQYQHLKIRQLKEQNLPAELYDKEYNRIIEKDCLCEGLTAPALLKEDIPIPHRLKAVSICPGPNLAYFSGIFSLSDMVDHIYGRKNLLNSLRRPHMFVNELNLYIDYLKKAVKDFTPDAKRSKYLLSFRDNLLSGIGYYKKLAQAFVFSMQNDLCRAEGELLYINIPAERA
;
A
#
# COMPACT_ATOMS: atom_id res chain seq x y z
N MET A 1 -18.76 -10.99 -12.04
CA MET A 1 -19.58 -9.89 -11.47
C MET A 1 -18.70 -8.66 -11.48
N SER A 2 -19.15 -7.54 -12.05
CA SER A 2 -18.37 -6.29 -11.97
C SER A 2 -18.27 -5.84 -10.52
N GLU A 3 -17.14 -5.26 -10.14
CA GLU A 3 -17.00 -4.61 -8.84
C GLU A 3 -17.97 -3.42 -8.73
N LEU A 4 -18.36 -3.08 -7.49
CA LEU A 4 -19.22 -1.92 -7.24
C LEU A 4 -18.51 -0.61 -7.58
N HIS A 5 -17.23 -0.55 -7.25
CA HIS A 5 -16.32 0.55 -7.58
C HIS A 5 -15.17 0.01 -8.43
N SER A 6 -14.73 0.82 -9.40
CA SER A 6 -13.52 0.57 -10.20
C SER A 6 -12.22 0.98 -9.50
N PHE A 7 -12.29 1.37 -8.22
CA PHE A 7 -11.15 1.75 -7.42
C PHE A 7 -11.20 1.11 -6.03
N HIS A 8 -10.05 1.07 -5.36
CA HIS A 8 -9.92 0.67 -3.96
C HIS A 8 -8.97 1.61 -3.20
N ILE A 9 -9.06 1.61 -1.87
CA ILE A 9 -8.11 2.30 -1.00
C ILE A 9 -6.99 1.32 -0.60
N PRO A 10 -5.76 1.49 -1.09
CA PRO A 10 -4.66 0.58 -0.77
C PRO A 10 -4.20 0.77 0.68
N VAL A 11 -3.26 -0.06 1.13
CA VAL A 11 -2.68 0.08 2.46
C VAL A 11 -1.97 1.44 2.59
N LEU A 12 -2.32 2.19 3.64
CA LEU A 12 -1.73 3.48 3.98
C LEU A 12 -0.98 3.35 5.30
N GLY A 13 0.32 3.03 5.23
CA GLY A 13 1.18 2.87 6.40
C GLY A 13 0.70 1.78 7.38
N LEU A 14 1.05 1.93 8.66
CA LEU A 14 0.63 1.01 9.72
C LEU A 14 -0.73 1.41 10.32
N GLY A 15 -0.94 2.70 10.61
CA GLY A 15 -2.13 3.19 11.30
C GLY A 15 -3.16 3.93 10.45
N TYR A 16 -2.78 4.53 9.31
CA TYR A 16 -3.70 5.42 8.58
C TYR A 16 -4.92 4.71 7.99
N SER A 17 -4.79 3.42 7.69
CA SER A 17 -5.85 2.59 7.08
C SER A 17 -6.37 1.47 7.98
N ILE A 18 -5.95 1.42 9.25
CA ILE A 18 -6.19 0.28 10.15
C ILE A 18 -7.68 -0.03 10.38
N ASP A 19 -8.54 0.99 10.29
CA ASP A 19 -9.98 0.90 10.50
C ASP A 19 -10.78 1.49 9.32
N THR A 20 -10.12 1.77 8.18
CA THR A 20 -10.78 2.24 6.96
C THR A 20 -11.95 1.34 6.55
N PRO A 21 -11.87 -0.01 6.65
CA PRO A 21 -13.02 -0.86 6.37
C PRO A 21 -14.25 -0.55 7.23
N ALA A 22 -14.07 -0.29 8.53
CA ALA A 22 -15.18 0.10 9.41
C ALA A 22 -15.79 1.47 9.07
N LYS A 23 -15.07 2.29 8.29
CA LYS A 23 -15.50 3.62 7.85
C LYS A 23 -16.18 3.62 6.49
N VAL A 24 -15.66 2.84 5.52
CA VAL A 24 -16.07 2.94 4.11
C VAL A 24 -16.65 1.66 3.50
N ALA A 25 -16.41 0.47 4.10
CA ALA A 25 -16.85 -0.78 3.48
C ALA A 25 -18.38 -0.85 3.33
N ARG A 26 -19.14 -0.22 4.24
CA ARG A 26 -20.60 -0.13 4.09
C ARG A 26 -21.05 0.57 2.81
N PHE A 27 -20.21 1.38 2.19
CA PHE A 27 -20.45 2.06 0.91
C PHE A 27 -19.98 1.25 -0.32
N GLY A 28 -19.56 -0.01 -0.14
CA GLY A 28 -19.06 -0.84 -1.24
C GLY A 28 -17.59 -0.63 -1.58
N ILE A 29 -16.88 0.25 -0.87
CA ILE A 29 -15.47 0.60 -1.16
C ILE A 29 -14.53 -0.38 -0.45
N SER A 30 -13.74 -1.11 -1.23
CA SER A 30 -12.73 -2.04 -0.71
C SER A 30 -11.51 -1.29 -0.17
N SER A 31 -10.94 -1.80 0.94
CA SER A 31 -9.76 -1.18 1.56
C SER A 31 -8.87 -2.20 2.27
N VAL A 32 -7.62 -1.82 2.56
CA VAL A 32 -6.58 -2.73 3.05
C VAL A 32 -6.09 -2.34 4.45
N ILE A 33 -6.11 -3.28 5.40
CA ILE A 33 -5.56 -3.13 6.75
C ILE A 33 -4.11 -3.65 6.79
N SER A 34 -3.16 -2.89 7.34
CA SER A 34 -1.84 -3.46 7.68
C SER A 34 -1.94 -4.30 8.95
N VAL A 35 -1.54 -5.58 8.89
CA VAL A 35 -1.53 -6.49 10.05
C VAL A 35 -0.12 -6.71 10.64
N MET A 36 0.78 -5.76 10.36
CA MET A 36 2.19 -5.84 10.78
C MET A 36 2.45 -5.37 12.21
N ASP A 37 1.50 -4.71 12.86
CA ASP A 37 1.61 -4.23 14.24
C ASP A 37 0.41 -4.73 15.06
N ASP A 38 0.59 -5.88 15.73
CA ASP A 38 -0.47 -6.50 16.53
C ASP A 38 -0.79 -5.73 17.81
N GLU A 39 0.15 -4.93 18.32
CA GLU A 39 -0.09 -4.06 19.47
C GLU A 39 -1.08 -2.94 19.10
N LEU A 40 -0.88 -2.31 17.94
CA LEU A 40 -1.82 -1.31 17.44
C LEU A 40 -3.20 -1.93 17.16
N LEU A 41 -3.25 -3.13 16.57
CA LEU A 41 -4.53 -3.83 16.33
C LEU A 41 -5.27 -4.11 17.65
N GLU A 42 -4.55 -4.54 18.70
CA GLU A 42 -5.14 -4.77 20.03
C GLU A 42 -5.64 -3.46 20.68
N GLN A 43 -4.91 -2.35 20.50
CA GLN A 43 -5.33 -1.03 20.97
C GLN A 43 -6.60 -0.55 20.26
N MET A 44 -6.67 -0.73 18.93
CA MET A 44 -7.86 -0.40 18.14
C MET A 44 -9.03 -1.34 18.43
N ARG A 45 -8.77 -2.64 18.68
CA ARG A 45 -9.78 -3.60 19.13
C ARG A 45 -10.41 -3.14 20.43
N ARG A 46 -9.59 -2.76 21.42
CA ARG A 46 -10.07 -2.21 22.68
C ARG A 46 -10.94 -0.98 22.46
N PHE A 47 -10.48 -0.02 21.65
CA PHE A 47 -11.23 1.19 21.32
C PHE A 47 -12.62 0.86 20.75
N TYR A 48 -12.69 0.00 19.72
CA TYR A 48 -13.97 -0.38 19.11
C TYR A 48 -14.86 -1.17 20.05
N CYS A 49 -14.32 -2.07 20.86
CA CYS A 49 -15.11 -2.79 21.86
C CYS A 49 -15.79 -1.82 22.84
N HIS A 50 -15.07 -0.80 23.33
CA HIS A 50 -15.64 0.23 24.20
C HIS A 50 -16.68 1.08 23.46
N LYS A 51 -16.37 1.54 22.25
CA LYS A 51 -17.26 2.35 21.41
C LYS A 51 -18.58 1.65 21.12
N LEU A 52 -18.55 0.33 20.92
CA LEU A 52 -19.70 -0.52 20.61
C LEU A 52 -20.33 -1.16 21.84
N LYS A 53 -19.78 -0.92 23.04
CA LYS A 53 -20.23 -1.50 24.30
C LYS A 53 -20.28 -3.03 24.30
N ILE A 54 -19.29 -3.67 23.66
CA ILE A 54 -19.09 -5.12 23.67
C ILE A 54 -17.92 -5.49 24.60
N PRO A 55 -17.95 -6.68 25.26
CA PRO A 55 -16.88 -7.09 26.16
C PRO A 55 -15.50 -7.11 25.50
N PHE A 56 -14.51 -6.51 26.16
CA PHE A 56 -13.11 -6.59 25.75
C PHE A 56 -12.33 -7.46 26.72
N ILE A 57 -11.87 -8.61 26.23
CA ILE A 57 -10.92 -9.47 26.94
C ILE A 57 -9.55 -9.26 26.29
N PRO A 58 -8.54 -8.71 27.00
CA PRO A 58 -7.23 -8.45 26.42
C PRO A 58 -6.49 -9.75 26.12
N ILE A 59 -5.75 -9.75 25.01
CA ILE A 59 -4.77 -10.80 24.69
C ILE A 59 -3.40 -10.25 25.06
N GLN A 60 -2.79 -10.76 26.13
CA GLN A 60 -1.50 -10.29 26.63
C GLN A 60 -0.36 -10.65 25.68
N ALA A 61 0.70 -9.83 25.68
CA ALA A 61 1.81 -9.99 24.74
C ALA A 61 2.59 -11.30 24.96
N ASP A 62 2.63 -11.79 26.20
CA ASP A 62 3.36 -12.99 26.61
C ASP A 62 2.52 -14.27 26.55
N GLU A 63 1.24 -14.17 26.18
CA GLU A 63 0.40 -15.33 25.89
C GLU A 63 0.93 -16.09 24.67
N HIS A 64 0.70 -17.40 24.66
CA HIS A 64 1.01 -18.23 23.50
C HIS A 64 0.29 -17.71 22.26
N ASP A 65 1.06 -17.54 21.19
CA ASP A 65 0.61 -17.07 19.88
C ASP A 65 -0.18 -15.75 19.91
N SER A 66 0.16 -14.86 20.85
CA SER A 66 -0.53 -13.59 21.09
C SER A 66 -0.69 -12.74 19.81
N ARG A 67 0.35 -12.66 18.98
CA ARG A 67 0.35 -11.91 17.71
C ARG A 67 -0.72 -12.41 16.75
N ALA A 68 -0.75 -13.71 16.45
CA ALA A 68 -1.74 -14.28 15.54
C ALA A 68 -3.15 -14.12 16.12
N ARG A 69 -3.32 -14.38 17.43
CA ARG A 69 -4.61 -14.25 18.11
C ARG A 69 -5.17 -12.82 18.11
N ARG A 70 -4.33 -11.80 18.34
CA ARG A 70 -4.72 -10.39 18.24
C ARG A 70 -5.16 -10.01 16.83
N ILE A 71 -4.42 -10.46 15.83
CA ILE A 71 -4.76 -10.24 14.42
C ILE A 71 -6.10 -10.90 14.09
N THR A 72 -6.29 -12.18 14.43
CA THR A 72 -7.56 -12.90 14.26
C THR A 72 -8.72 -12.14 14.91
N ALA A 73 -8.61 -11.84 16.21
CA ALA A 73 -9.67 -11.17 16.96
C ALA A 73 -10.01 -9.78 16.42
N TYR A 74 -9.03 -9.03 15.91
CA TYR A 74 -9.27 -7.73 15.28
C TYR A 74 -10.01 -7.87 13.94
N LEU A 75 -9.58 -8.79 13.08
CA LEU A 75 -10.21 -9.01 11.77
C LEU A 75 -11.65 -9.51 11.91
N ASP A 76 -11.91 -10.37 12.88
CA ASP A 76 -13.27 -10.85 13.20
C ASP A 76 -14.15 -9.69 13.71
N LEU A 77 -13.61 -8.83 14.57
CA LEU A 77 -14.31 -7.62 14.99
C LEU A 77 -14.63 -6.70 13.79
N MET A 78 -13.69 -6.50 12.86
CA MET A 78 -13.94 -5.69 11.66
C MET A 78 -15.04 -6.28 10.79
N LYS A 79 -15.05 -7.61 10.61
CA LYS A 79 -16.12 -8.32 9.91
C LYS A 79 -17.48 -8.05 10.55
N ASP A 80 -17.57 -8.19 11.87
CA ASP A 80 -18.82 -8.02 12.61
C ASP A 80 -19.34 -6.59 12.55
N ILE A 81 -18.44 -5.60 12.67
CA ILE A 81 -18.78 -4.17 12.53
C ILE A 81 -19.38 -3.89 11.16
N VAL A 82 -18.72 -4.34 10.09
CA VAL A 82 -19.18 -4.09 8.71
C VAL A 82 -20.49 -4.81 8.44
N ALA A 83 -20.65 -6.05 8.92
CA ALA A 83 -21.90 -6.81 8.79
C ALA A 83 -23.07 -6.09 9.49
N ALA A 84 -22.86 -5.58 10.70
CA ALA A 84 -23.86 -4.81 11.44
C ALA A 84 -24.22 -3.50 10.73
N GLN A 85 -23.23 -2.79 10.19
CA GLN A 85 -23.45 -1.55 9.42
C GLN A 85 -24.28 -1.81 8.15
N ILE A 86 -23.97 -2.87 7.39
CA ILE A 86 -24.77 -3.26 6.22
C ILE A 86 -26.20 -3.62 6.62
N ALA A 87 -26.38 -4.39 7.68
CA ALA A 87 -27.71 -4.79 8.15
C ALA A 87 -28.55 -3.59 8.60
N ALA A 88 -27.93 -2.60 9.26
CA ALA A 88 -28.57 -1.35 9.63
C ALA A 88 -28.92 -0.49 8.40
N MET A 89 -27.97 -0.32 7.47
CA MET A 89 -28.16 0.48 6.26
C MET A 89 -29.27 -0.07 5.37
N LYS A 90 -29.39 -1.41 5.25
CA LYS A 90 -30.49 -2.07 4.51
C LYS A 90 -31.88 -1.80 5.08
N LYS A 91 -32.01 -1.27 6.30
CA LYS A 91 -33.29 -0.90 6.93
C LYS A 91 -33.64 0.59 6.77
N LEU A 92 -32.70 1.43 6.34
CA LEU A 92 -32.92 2.87 6.18
C LEU A 92 -33.91 3.17 5.04
N PRO A 93 -34.70 4.26 5.12
CA PRO A 93 -35.53 4.70 4.00
C PRO A 93 -34.69 5.16 2.82
N PHE A 94 -35.25 5.20 1.61
CA PHE A 94 -34.60 5.78 0.44
C PHE A 94 -34.78 7.31 0.42
N GLU A 95 -34.19 7.97 1.42
CA GLU A 95 -34.28 9.42 1.66
C GLU A 95 -32.90 10.07 1.56
N LYS A 96 -32.89 11.31 1.07
CA LYS A 96 -31.64 12.05 0.87
C LYS A 96 -30.87 12.24 2.17
N GLY A 97 -29.57 12.00 2.14
CA GLY A 97 -28.66 12.34 3.23
C GLY A 97 -28.45 11.25 4.29
N ASN A 98 -29.04 10.07 4.12
CA ASN A 98 -28.71 8.89 4.92
C ASN A 98 -27.69 7.97 4.20
N ASP A 99 -27.16 6.98 4.92
CA ASP A 99 -26.11 6.11 4.40
C ASP A 99 -26.56 5.26 3.19
N LEU A 100 -27.85 4.91 3.10
CA LEU A 100 -28.37 4.13 1.96
C LEU A 100 -28.45 4.97 0.69
N ASP A 101 -28.89 6.23 0.78
CA ASP A 101 -28.83 7.19 -0.33
C ASP A 101 -27.36 7.45 -0.73
N LYS A 102 -26.49 7.71 0.25
CA LYS A 102 -25.05 7.91 0.02
C LYS A 102 -24.41 6.70 -0.68
N TYR A 103 -24.76 5.46 -0.32
CA TYR A 103 -24.29 4.24 -0.98
C TYR A 103 -24.50 4.31 -2.50
N PHE A 104 -25.72 4.59 -2.95
CA PHE A 104 -26.03 4.59 -4.39
C PHE A 104 -25.50 5.84 -5.11
N GLU A 105 -25.44 6.99 -4.43
CA GLU A 105 -24.87 8.21 -5.03
C GLU A 105 -23.36 8.09 -5.27
N LEU A 106 -22.63 7.40 -4.38
CA LEU A 106 -21.19 7.18 -4.54
C LEU A 106 -20.83 6.26 -5.72
N LEU A 107 -21.73 5.38 -6.16
CA LEU A 107 -21.46 4.45 -7.26
C LEU A 107 -21.10 5.18 -8.57
N PRO A 108 -20.38 4.52 -9.50
CA PRO A 108 -20.15 5.05 -10.84
C PRO A 108 -21.48 5.31 -11.57
N ASP A 109 -21.55 6.38 -12.36
CA ASP A 109 -22.77 6.75 -13.09
C ASP A 109 -23.17 5.71 -14.15
N ARG A 110 -22.18 5.00 -14.72
CA ARG A 110 -22.40 3.89 -15.64
C ARG A 110 -22.84 2.59 -14.95
N SER A 111 -22.87 2.54 -13.62
CA SER A 111 -23.25 1.31 -12.91
C SER A 111 -24.75 1.04 -13.01
N THR A 112 -25.10 -0.22 -13.29
CA THR A 112 -26.51 -0.66 -13.38
C THR A 112 -27.29 -0.33 -12.11
N LEU A 113 -26.64 -0.40 -10.94
CA LEU A 113 -27.29 -0.11 -9.66
C LEU A 113 -27.60 1.38 -9.50
N LYS A 114 -26.68 2.28 -9.88
CA LYS A 114 -26.94 3.72 -9.81
C LYS A 114 -28.04 4.14 -10.80
N VAL A 115 -28.04 3.58 -12.01
CA VAL A 115 -29.10 3.83 -12.99
C VAL A 115 -30.47 3.38 -12.45
N LYS A 116 -30.57 2.16 -11.91
CA LYS A 116 -31.80 1.65 -11.27
C LYS A 116 -32.21 2.52 -10.08
N TYR A 117 -31.25 3.01 -9.31
CA TYR A 117 -31.50 3.91 -8.20
C TYR A 117 -32.12 5.24 -8.65
N GLN A 118 -31.58 5.88 -9.69
CA GLN A 118 -32.16 7.10 -10.24
C GLN A 118 -33.55 6.85 -10.84
N GLN A 119 -33.75 5.70 -11.51
CA GLN A 119 -35.07 5.30 -11.98
C GLN A 119 -36.06 5.18 -10.82
N MET A 120 -35.66 4.53 -9.71
CA MET A 120 -36.49 4.41 -8.51
C MET A 120 -36.88 5.78 -7.94
N LYS A 121 -35.95 6.74 -7.89
CA LYS A 121 -36.24 8.12 -7.44
C LYS A 121 -37.25 8.84 -8.32
N SER A 122 -37.27 8.56 -9.62
CA SER A 122 -38.19 9.18 -10.59
C SER A 122 -39.62 8.62 -10.58
N LEU A 123 -39.83 7.44 -9.98
CA LEU A 123 -41.15 6.80 -9.93
C LEU A 123 -42.06 7.45 -8.87
N PRO A 124 -43.38 7.56 -9.15
CA PRO A 124 -44.35 7.92 -8.13
C PRO A 124 -44.45 6.83 -7.05
N GLU A 125 -45.01 7.17 -5.90
CA GLU A 125 -45.29 6.21 -4.84
C GLU A 125 -46.24 5.10 -5.33
N GLY A 126 -45.97 3.86 -4.92
CA GLY A 126 -46.75 2.68 -5.30
C GLY A 126 -45.90 1.41 -5.41
N SER A 127 -46.57 0.30 -5.72
CA SER A 127 -45.99 -1.05 -5.70
C SER A 127 -44.75 -1.22 -6.61
N VAL A 128 -44.69 -0.49 -7.73
CA VAL A 128 -43.55 -0.55 -8.64
C VAL A 128 -42.29 0.04 -7.98
N LYS A 129 -42.41 1.19 -7.31
CA LYS A 129 -41.30 1.82 -6.58
C LYS A 129 -40.86 0.95 -5.41
N GLU A 130 -41.80 0.40 -4.64
CA GLU A 130 -41.53 -0.51 -3.53
C GLU A 130 -40.77 -1.76 -3.98
N ASN A 131 -41.19 -2.39 -5.08
CA ASN A 131 -40.51 -3.57 -5.64
C ASN A 131 -39.06 -3.25 -6.03
N LEU A 132 -38.84 -2.11 -6.69
CA LEU A 132 -37.49 -1.67 -7.09
C LEU A 132 -36.61 -1.32 -5.88
N GLN A 133 -37.19 -0.72 -4.84
CA GLN A 133 -36.51 -0.49 -3.56
C GLN A 133 -36.07 -1.81 -2.92
N GLN A 134 -36.93 -2.83 -2.90
CA GLN A 134 -36.57 -4.16 -2.37
C GLN A 134 -35.48 -4.85 -3.21
N GLU A 135 -35.53 -4.70 -4.53
CA GLU A 135 -34.47 -5.19 -5.41
C GLU A 135 -33.12 -4.51 -5.10
N LEU A 136 -33.10 -3.18 -5.03
CA LEU A 136 -31.89 -2.40 -4.71
C LEU A 136 -31.31 -2.79 -3.35
N ARG A 137 -32.15 -2.98 -2.32
CA ARG A 137 -31.69 -3.44 -0.99
C ARG A 137 -31.00 -4.80 -1.03
N LYS A 138 -31.47 -5.73 -1.87
CA LYS A 138 -30.85 -7.05 -2.04
C LYS A 138 -29.46 -6.96 -2.69
N GLN A 139 -29.22 -5.92 -3.49
CA GLN A 139 -27.95 -5.72 -4.21
C GLN A 139 -26.89 -4.96 -3.39
N VAL A 140 -27.25 -4.38 -2.25
CA VAL A 140 -26.29 -3.73 -1.34
C VAL A 140 -25.30 -4.78 -0.80
N LYS A 141 -24.01 -4.52 -1.03
CA LYS A 141 -22.88 -5.35 -0.56
C LYS A 141 -21.80 -4.44 0.04
N ALA A 142 -21.07 -4.98 1.01
CA ALA A 142 -19.90 -4.29 1.53
C ALA A 142 -18.73 -4.35 0.53
N GLY A 143 -17.82 -3.39 0.64
CA GLY A 143 -16.49 -3.48 0.07
C GLY A 143 -15.64 -4.51 0.82
N ASP A 144 -14.62 -5.02 0.15
CA ASP A 144 -13.74 -6.03 0.71
C ASP A 144 -12.87 -5.46 1.84
N ILE A 145 -12.64 -6.28 2.87
CA ILE A 145 -11.75 -5.99 4.00
C ILE A 145 -10.46 -6.76 3.74
N ASP A 146 -9.57 -6.24 2.90
CA ASP A 146 -8.30 -6.91 2.60
C ASP A 146 -7.25 -6.61 3.68
N VAL A 147 -6.20 -7.42 3.75
CA VAL A 147 -5.08 -7.22 4.67
C VAL A 147 -3.75 -7.13 3.94
N ASN A 148 -2.75 -6.47 4.51
CA ASN A 148 -1.40 -6.36 3.97
C ASN A 148 -0.36 -6.93 4.94
N ILE A 149 0.55 -7.74 4.39
CA ILE A 149 1.74 -8.27 5.08
C ILE A 149 2.99 -7.84 4.31
N MET A 150 3.89 -7.13 4.99
CA MET A 150 5.23 -6.83 4.47
C MET A 150 6.14 -8.04 4.70
N VAL A 151 6.32 -8.88 3.68
CA VAL A 151 6.83 -10.25 3.88
C VAL A 151 8.29 -10.32 4.32
N LYS A 152 9.08 -9.26 4.09
CA LYS A 152 10.48 -9.16 4.56
C LYS A 152 10.62 -8.68 5.99
N VAL A 153 9.55 -8.14 6.60
CA VAL A 153 9.53 -7.76 8.01
C VAL A 153 9.14 -9.00 8.81
N ASP A 154 10.08 -9.96 8.90
CA ASP A 154 9.84 -11.31 9.42
C ASP A 154 10.84 -11.66 10.54
N LYS A 155 10.78 -10.88 11.61
CA LYS A 155 11.65 -11.02 12.78
C LYS A 155 11.46 -12.40 13.43
N VAL A 156 12.57 -13.02 13.82
CA VAL A 156 12.58 -14.24 14.63
C VAL A 156 12.23 -13.88 16.07
N ASN A 157 11.13 -14.44 16.57
CA ASN A 157 10.69 -14.24 17.95
C ASN A 157 11.39 -15.22 18.91
N ARG A 158 11.47 -14.84 20.19
CA ARG A 158 12.15 -15.61 21.25
C ARG A 158 11.21 -15.88 22.40
N ASP A 159 11.43 -16.99 23.10
CA ASP A 159 10.69 -17.35 24.32
C ASP A 159 11.15 -16.51 25.53
N LYS A 160 10.51 -16.70 26.70
CA LYS A 160 10.87 -16.02 27.95
C LYS A 160 12.30 -16.29 28.42
N THR A 161 12.93 -17.36 27.94
CA THR A 161 14.32 -17.73 28.24
C THR A 161 15.32 -17.18 27.22
N GLY A 162 14.84 -16.44 26.21
CA GLY A 162 15.66 -15.88 25.13
C GLY A 162 15.97 -16.87 24.01
N ARG A 163 15.39 -18.06 23.97
CA ARG A 163 15.62 -19.03 22.89
C ARG A 163 14.76 -18.69 21.68
N PRO A 164 15.30 -18.77 20.44
CA PRO A 164 14.51 -18.59 19.22
C PRO A 164 13.33 -19.56 19.17
N LEU A 165 12.15 -19.04 18.86
CA LEU A 165 10.97 -19.85 18.56
C LEU A 165 11.08 -20.46 17.16
N PRO A 166 10.32 -21.52 16.85
CA PRO A 166 10.22 -22.07 15.50
C PRO A 166 9.86 -21.00 14.47
N SER A 167 10.23 -21.27 13.20
CA SER A 167 9.97 -20.38 12.05
C SER A 167 8.53 -19.90 11.95
N ASP A 168 7.59 -20.72 12.40
CA ASP A 168 6.15 -20.47 12.32
C ASP A 168 5.71 -19.30 13.22
N TYR A 169 6.54 -18.93 14.19
CA TYR A 169 6.30 -17.79 15.08
C TYR A 169 7.01 -16.51 14.63
N CYS A 170 7.65 -16.48 13.45
CA CYS A 170 8.20 -15.24 12.91
C CYS A 170 7.08 -14.27 12.52
N ASP A 171 7.36 -12.97 12.56
CA ASP A 171 6.33 -11.91 12.49
C ASP A 171 5.42 -12.00 11.25
N ALA A 172 5.96 -12.30 10.06
CA ALA A 172 5.17 -12.38 8.83
C ALA A 172 4.34 -13.67 8.77
N VAL A 173 4.89 -14.77 9.28
CA VAL A 173 4.17 -16.06 9.35
C VAL A 173 3.05 -16.02 10.39
N ALA A 174 3.31 -15.44 11.56
CA ALA A 174 2.31 -15.22 12.60
C ALA A 174 1.19 -14.28 12.12
N ALA A 175 1.55 -13.23 11.36
CA ALA A 175 0.55 -12.34 10.76
C ALA A 175 -0.33 -13.07 9.74
N PHE A 176 0.28 -13.89 8.88
CA PHE A 176 -0.46 -14.70 7.92
C PHE A 176 -1.37 -15.72 8.61
N ARG A 177 -0.87 -16.41 9.65
CA ARG A 177 -1.68 -17.33 10.46
C ARG A 177 -2.87 -16.62 11.09
N GLY A 178 -2.67 -15.43 11.67
CA GLY A 178 -3.76 -14.63 12.23
C GLY A 178 -4.85 -14.31 11.18
N PHE A 179 -4.42 -13.94 9.96
CA PHE A 179 -5.33 -13.73 8.83
C PHE A 179 -6.03 -15.02 8.39
N ALA A 180 -5.31 -16.12 8.22
CA ALA A 180 -5.85 -17.40 7.79
C ALA A 180 -6.90 -17.93 8.79
N ASN A 181 -6.65 -17.78 10.08
CA ASN A 181 -7.53 -18.22 11.16
C ASN A 181 -8.75 -17.32 11.38
N SER A 182 -8.78 -16.10 10.84
CA SER A 182 -9.95 -15.22 10.94
C SER A 182 -11.15 -15.74 10.14
N ASP A 183 -12.34 -15.35 10.57
CA ASP A 183 -13.61 -15.68 9.92
C ASP A 183 -13.89 -14.82 8.67
N LEU A 184 -12.93 -13.99 8.28
CA LEU A 184 -13.02 -13.08 7.15
C LEU A 184 -12.88 -13.82 5.81
N THR A 185 -13.79 -13.58 4.86
CA THR A 185 -13.60 -13.98 3.46
C THR A 185 -12.96 -12.81 2.73
N SER A 186 -11.66 -12.90 2.44
CA SER A 186 -10.84 -11.71 2.12
C SER A 186 -9.54 -12.09 1.43
N SER A 187 -8.83 -11.10 0.92
CA SER A 187 -7.52 -11.24 0.29
C SER A 187 -6.39 -10.71 1.18
N VAL A 188 -5.23 -11.35 1.08
CA VAL A 188 -3.96 -10.84 1.64
C VAL A 188 -3.06 -10.30 0.53
N VAL A 189 -2.67 -9.04 0.69
CA VAL A 189 -1.65 -8.35 -0.11
C VAL A 189 -0.27 -8.68 0.44
N LEU A 190 0.50 -9.44 -0.33
CA LEU A 190 1.91 -9.72 -0.06
C LEU A 190 2.74 -8.59 -0.68
N SER A 191 3.39 -7.80 0.19
CA SER A 191 4.20 -6.65 -0.21
C SER A 191 5.65 -6.76 0.27
N ALA A 192 6.51 -5.87 -0.23
CA ALA A 192 7.94 -5.81 0.08
C ALA A 192 8.76 -7.03 -0.40
N GLY A 193 8.30 -7.77 -1.40
CA GLY A 193 9.05 -8.80 -2.11
C GLY A 193 8.59 -10.23 -1.80
N TYR A 194 9.53 -11.18 -1.82
CA TYR A 194 9.29 -12.62 -1.64
C TYR A 194 9.89 -13.12 -0.32
N ASN A 195 9.16 -13.98 0.39
CA ASN A 195 9.64 -14.69 1.58
C ASN A 195 9.39 -16.20 1.43
N PRO A 196 10.44 -17.03 1.20
CA PRO A 196 10.29 -18.48 1.05
C PRO A 196 9.63 -19.18 2.24
N ARG A 197 9.91 -18.72 3.46
CA ARG A 197 9.37 -19.31 4.70
C ARG A 197 7.86 -19.11 4.76
N LEU A 198 7.40 -17.89 4.47
CA LEU A 198 5.98 -17.59 4.41
C LEU A 198 5.29 -18.43 3.33
N TYR A 199 5.86 -18.53 2.13
CA TYR A 199 5.26 -19.28 1.02
C TYR A 199 5.22 -20.79 1.32
N ALA A 200 6.21 -21.32 2.04
CA ALA A 200 6.18 -22.69 2.53
C ALA A 200 5.06 -22.88 3.57
N TYR A 201 4.89 -21.95 4.51
CA TYR A 201 3.82 -22.01 5.49
C TYR A 201 2.42 -21.94 4.86
N MET A 202 2.22 -21.07 3.86
CA MET A 202 0.95 -20.93 3.15
C MET A 202 0.45 -22.25 2.54
N GLU A 203 1.35 -23.13 2.11
CA GLU A 203 0.99 -24.45 1.55
C GLU A 203 0.26 -25.35 2.56
N THR A 204 0.46 -25.11 3.85
CA THR A 204 -0.18 -25.84 4.96
C THR A 204 -1.59 -25.31 5.30
N CYS A 205 -1.98 -24.15 4.75
CA CYS A 205 -3.21 -23.46 5.13
C CYS A 205 -4.39 -23.88 4.26
N ALA A 206 -5.29 -24.70 4.82
CA ALA A 206 -6.45 -25.24 4.11
C ALA A 206 -7.34 -24.16 3.45
N GLU A 207 -7.44 -23.00 4.09
CA GLU A 207 -8.30 -21.88 3.68
C GLU A 207 -7.89 -21.20 2.35
N LEU A 208 -6.69 -21.50 1.84
CA LEU A 208 -6.19 -21.04 0.54
C LEU A 208 -6.55 -21.96 -0.63
N PHE A 209 -7.08 -23.14 -0.37
CA PHE A 209 -7.47 -24.09 -1.41
C PHE A 209 -8.96 -23.96 -1.74
N PRO A 210 -9.38 -24.30 -2.96
CA PRO A 210 -10.78 -24.26 -3.32
C PRO A 210 -11.61 -25.25 -2.50
N ASP A 211 -12.83 -24.82 -2.16
CA ASP A 211 -13.87 -25.75 -1.70
C ASP A 211 -14.39 -26.63 -2.84
N ASN A 212 -15.36 -27.50 -2.54
CA ASN A 212 -16.00 -28.38 -3.53
C ASN A 212 -16.72 -27.63 -4.67
N LYS A 213 -16.92 -26.31 -4.55
CA LYS A 213 -17.51 -25.44 -5.56
C LYS A 213 -16.45 -24.62 -6.30
N GLY A 214 -15.16 -24.84 -6.04
CA GLY A 214 -14.07 -24.07 -6.63
C GLY A 214 -13.90 -22.67 -6.02
N GLN A 215 -14.51 -22.38 -4.86
CA GLN A 215 -14.47 -21.07 -4.23
C GLN A 215 -13.32 -20.95 -3.23
N LEU A 216 -12.68 -19.78 -3.22
CA LEU A 216 -11.60 -19.44 -2.31
C LEU A 216 -12.11 -18.56 -1.18
N LYS A 217 -11.91 -19.00 0.07
CA LYS A 217 -12.22 -18.18 1.24
C LYS A 217 -11.14 -17.14 1.48
N LYS A 218 -9.86 -17.53 1.38
CA LYS A 218 -8.70 -16.64 1.49
C LYS A 218 -8.03 -16.52 0.13
N LYS A 219 -7.79 -15.29 -0.32
CA LYS A 219 -7.22 -14.99 -1.64
C LYS A 219 -5.84 -14.36 -1.53
N ILE A 220 -5.00 -14.54 -2.53
CA ILE A 220 -3.68 -13.94 -2.60
C ILE A 220 -3.65 -12.80 -3.61
N ILE A 221 -3.12 -11.66 -3.17
CA ILE A 221 -2.76 -10.52 -3.99
C ILE A 221 -1.24 -10.36 -3.91
N ILE A 222 -0.55 -10.35 -5.04
CA ILE A 222 0.89 -10.08 -5.06
C ILE A 222 1.11 -8.66 -5.57
N LYS A 223 1.75 -7.83 -4.73
CA LYS A 223 2.14 -6.49 -5.10
C LYS A 223 3.48 -6.54 -5.85
N VAL A 224 3.52 -6.00 -7.07
CA VAL A 224 4.64 -6.16 -8.00
C VAL A 224 4.96 -4.86 -8.72
N SER A 225 6.22 -4.71 -9.11
CA SER A 225 6.71 -3.58 -9.91
C SER A 225 7.08 -3.97 -11.34
N ASP A 226 7.00 -5.25 -11.70
CA ASP A 226 7.35 -5.76 -13.03
C ASP A 226 6.68 -7.13 -13.30
N TYR A 227 6.57 -7.50 -14.59
CA TYR A 227 5.93 -8.74 -15.03
C TYR A 227 6.71 -9.99 -14.61
N ARG A 228 8.04 -9.95 -14.66
CA ARG A 228 8.89 -11.10 -14.32
C ARG A 228 8.70 -11.51 -12.86
N SER A 229 8.66 -10.56 -11.94
CA SER A 229 8.41 -10.76 -10.52
C SER A 229 7.04 -11.36 -10.27
N ALA A 230 6.01 -10.93 -11.00
CA ALA A 230 4.67 -11.51 -10.94
C ALA A 230 4.66 -12.96 -11.45
N TYR A 231 5.24 -13.19 -12.62
CA TYR A 231 5.31 -14.51 -13.25
C TYR A 231 6.04 -15.53 -12.37
N VAL A 232 7.22 -15.17 -11.83
CA VAL A 232 8.01 -16.06 -10.96
C VAL A 232 7.27 -16.39 -9.67
N GLN A 233 6.77 -15.37 -8.97
CA GLN A 233 6.08 -15.61 -7.69
C GLN A 233 4.75 -16.35 -7.89
N GLY A 234 4.01 -16.01 -8.94
CA GLY A 234 2.80 -16.72 -9.34
C GLY A 234 3.06 -18.20 -9.56
N LYS A 235 4.12 -18.56 -10.29
CA LYS A 235 4.49 -19.96 -10.52
C LYS A 235 4.91 -20.69 -9.25
N ILE A 236 5.60 -20.02 -8.32
CA ILE A 236 5.97 -20.62 -7.04
C ILE A 236 4.71 -21.00 -6.25
N LEU A 237 3.72 -20.10 -6.15
CA LEU A 237 2.47 -20.37 -5.43
C LEU A 237 1.59 -21.39 -6.18
N ALA A 238 1.50 -21.29 -7.50
CA ALA A 238 0.69 -22.21 -8.29
C ALA A 238 1.19 -23.65 -8.18
N LYS A 239 2.51 -23.87 -8.16
CA LYS A 239 3.10 -25.19 -7.90
C LYS A 239 2.79 -25.76 -6.52
N LYS A 240 2.38 -24.91 -5.57
CA LYS A 240 1.90 -25.29 -4.22
C LYS A 240 0.39 -25.51 -4.17
N GLY A 241 -0.31 -25.35 -5.29
CA GLY A 241 -1.77 -25.36 -5.36
C GLY A 241 -2.42 -24.07 -4.86
N ILE A 242 -1.68 -22.96 -4.77
CA ILE A 242 -2.21 -21.69 -4.27
C ILE A 242 -2.48 -20.76 -5.45
N TRP A 243 -3.73 -20.35 -5.60
CA TRP A 243 -4.14 -19.42 -6.66
C TRP A 243 -3.85 -17.97 -6.32
N VAL A 244 -3.19 -17.26 -7.23
CA VAL A 244 -3.05 -15.80 -7.16
C VAL A 244 -4.28 -15.16 -7.79
N SER A 245 -5.07 -14.49 -6.97
CA SER A 245 -6.33 -13.87 -7.39
C SER A 245 -6.12 -12.48 -8.00
N GLU A 246 -5.01 -11.82 -7.67
CA GLU A 246 -4.69 -10.49 -8.19
C GLU A 246 -3.17 -10.23 -8.25
N PHE A 247 -2.72 -9.63 -9.35
CA PHE A 247 -1.44 -8.93 -9.42
C PHE A 247 -1.70 -7.43 -9.33
N ARG A 248 -1.19 -6.81 -8.26
CA ARG A 248 -1.34 -5.38 -8.00
C ARG A 248 -0.05 -4.66 -8.39
N ILE A 249 -0.07 -4.06 -9.58
CA ILE A 249 1.06 -3.36 -10.17
C ILE A 249 1.20 -2.01 -9.48
N GLU A 250 2.41 -1.66 -9.06
CA GLU A 250 2.69 -0.36 -8.48
C GLU A 250 3.79 0.39 -9.22
N SER A 251 3.62 1.71 -9.35
CA SER A 251 4.72 2.57 -9.77
C SER A 251 5.87 2.51 -8.76
N GLY A 252 7.08 2.31 -9.26
CA GLY A 252 8.27 2.19 -8.41
C GLY A 252 8.59 3.45 -7.61
N LEU A 253 8.36 4.64 -8.16
CA LEU A 253 8.72 5.92 -7.52
C LEU A 253 7.53 6.86 -7.28
N ASN A 254 6.40 6.69 -7.97
CA ASN A 254 5.24 7.59 -7.90
C ASN A 254 4.17 7.15 -6.87
N CYS A 255 4.49 6.17 -6.03
CA CYS A 255 3.67 5.73 -4.90
C CYS A 255 4.05 6.46 -3.60
N GLY A 256 3.19 6.40 -2.57
CA GLY A 256 3.59 6.72 -1.21
C GLY A 256 4.37 5.57 -0.54
N GLY A 257 5.03 5.85 0.58
CA GLY A 257 5.79 4.84 1.33
C GLY A 257 7.17 4.53 0.75
N HIS A 258 7.59 3.27 0.83
CA HIS A 258 8.85 2.81 0.24
C HIS A 258 8.83 2.94 -1.28
N ALA A 259 9.91 3.48 -1.82
CA ALA A 259 10.10 3.65 -3.25
C ALA A 259 11.14 2.64 -3.75
N PHE A 260 10.80 1.95 -4.82
CA PHE A 260 11.61 0.92 -5.46
C PHE A 260 11.81 1.32 -6.92
N ALA A 261 12.89 2.04 -7.22
CA ALA A 261 13.27 2.28 -8.60
C ALA A 261 13.50 0.91 -9.27
N THR A 262 12.75 0.61 -10.34
CA THR A 262 13.07 -0.51 -11.23
C THR A 262 14.41 -0.23 -11.94
N ASP A 263 14.85 -1.11 -12.83
CA ASP A 263 16.03 -0.87 -13.66
C ASP A 263 15.79 0.19 -14.77
N GLY A 264 14.99 1.22 -14.50
CA GLY A 264 14.58 2.26 -15.46
C GLY A 264 13.41 1.87 -16.35
N ILE A 265 12.69 0.79 -16.00
CA ILE A 265 11.51 0.32 -16.73
C ILE A 265 10.28 1.04 -16.18
N LEU A 266 9.64 1.84 -17.04
CA LEU A 266 8.47 2.66 -16.70
C LEU A 266 7.18 1.83 -16.65
N MET A 267 6.17 2.34 -15.94
CA MET A 267 4.93 1.61 -15.67
C MET A 267 4.11 1.28 -16.92
N GLY A 268 4.02 2.15 -17.91
CA GLY A 268 3.22 1.86 -19.12
C GLY A 268 3.72 0.62 -19.89
N PRO A 269 5.01 0.51 -20.23
CA PRO A 269 5.56 -0.73 -20.79
C PRO A 269 5.31 -1.98 -19.95
N ILE A 270 5.35 -1.88 -18.61
CA ILE A 270 5.02 -2.99 -17.72
C ILE A 270 3.54 -3.38 -17.87
N LEU A 271 2.62 -2.40 -17.83
CA LEU A 271 1.19 -2.64 -18.01
C LEU A 271 0.88 -3.26 -19.38
N GLU A 272 1.58 -2.81 -20.43
CA GLU A 272 1.49 -3.38 -21.77
C GLU A 272 1.89 -4.86 -21.79
N GLU A 273 2.98 -5.22 -21.09
CA GLU A 273 3.42 -6.61 -20.98
C GLU A 273 2.39 -7.48 -20.24
N PHE A 274 1.80 -6.97 -19.15
CA PHE A 274 0.72 -7.65 -18.44
C PHE A 274 -0.52 -7.84 -19.31
N LYS A 275 -0.94 -6.80 -20.05
CA LYS A 275 -2.07 -6.86 -20.97
C LYS A 275 -1.85 -7.97 -22.02
N ASN A 276 -0.71 -7.93 -22.70
CA ASN A 276 -0.40 -8.85 -23.80
C ASN A 276 -0.24 -10.31 -23.34
N ASN A 277 0.28 -10.52 -22.12
CA ASN A 277 0.52 -11.86 -21.60
C ASN A 277 -0.57 -12.39 -20.65
N ARG A 278 -1.63 -11.61 -20.37
CA ARG A 278 -2.67 -11.96 -19.38
C ARG A 278 -3.22 -13.37 -19.55
N HIS A 279 -3.62 -13.75 -20.77
CA HIS A 279 -4.19 -15.07 -21.04
C HIS A 279 -3.18 -16.22 -20.86
N ALA A 280 -1.95 -16.04 -21.32
CA ALA A 280 -0.89 -17.04 -21.18
C ALA A 280 -0.51 -17.24 -19.71
N LEU A 281 -0.40 -16.14 -18.95
CA LEU A 281 -0.16 -16.16 -17.50
C LEU A 281 -1.25 -16.95 -16.78
N VAL A 282 -2.53 -16.63 -17.01
CA VAL A 282 -3.66 -17.32 -16.37
C VAL A 282 -3.68 -18.81 -16.70
N ALA A 283 -3.49 -19.17 -17.97
CA ALA A 283 -3.50 -20.56 -18.40
C ALA A 283 -2.37 -21.38 -17.75
N GLU A 284 -1.16 -20.82 -17.68
CA GLU A 284 -0.03 -21.49 -17.06
C GLU A 284 -0.20 -21.66 -15.54
N LEU A 285 -0.60 -20.60 -14.83
CA LEU A 285 -0.84 -20.68 -13.39
C LEU A 285 -1.96 -21.66 -13.07
N TYR A 286 -3.00 -21.72 -13.90
CA TYR A 286 -4.13 -22.63 -13.73
C TYR A 286 -3.69 -24.09 -13.87
N ALA A 287 -2.95 -24.41 -14.94
CA ALA A 287 -2.45 -25.75 -15.18
C ALA A 287 -1.56 -26.24 -14.01
N LEU A 288 -0.67 -25.36 -13.51
CA LEU A 288 0.19 -25.66 -12.36
C LEU A 288 -0.62 -25.89 -11.06
N CYS A 289 -1.65 -25.09 -10.81
CA CYS A 289 -2.52 -25.28 -9.64
C CYS A 289 -3.27 -26.61 -9.70
N CYS A 290 -3.89 -26.92 -10.83
CA CYS A 290 -4.65 -28.15 -11.00
C CYS A 290 -3.77 -29.40 -10.87
N ASP A 291 -2.54 -29.37 -11.41
CA ASP A 291 -1.54 -30.42 -11.23
C ASP A 291 -1.16 -30.60 -9.75
N ALA A 292 -0.92 -29.50 -9.03
CA ALA A 292 -0.64 -29.55 -7.59
C ALA A 292 -1.84 -30.08 -6.78
N HIS A 293 -3.07 -29.71 -7.12
CA HIS A 293 -4.27 -30.23 -6.47
C HIS A 293 -4.44 -31.74 -6.69
N GLY A 294 -4.20 -32.22 -7.92
CA GLY A 294 -4.26 -33.64 -8.25
C GLY A 294 -3.27 -34.47 -7.45
N ARG A 295 -2.03 -33.99 -7.29
CA ARG A 295 -1.00 -34.64 -6.46
C ARG A 295 -1.36 -34.68 -4.97
N ARG A 296 -2.10 -33.68 -4.48
CA ARG A 296 -2.51 -33.56 -3.08
C ARG A 296 -3.87 -34.19 -2.79
N ASN A 297 -4.56 -34.68 -3.81
CA ASN A 297 -5.91 -35.24 -3.71
C ASN A 297 -6.92 -34.29 -3.04
N ILE A 298 -6.89 -33.01 -3.41
CA ILE A 298 -7.84 -31.98 -2.96
C ILE A 298 -8.77 -31.54 -4.10
N PRO A 299 -9.94 -30.92 -3.80
CA PRO A 299 -10.79 -30.35 -4.84
C PRO A 299 -9.99 -29.41 -5.75
N SER A 300 -10.34 -29.40 -7.03
CA SER A 300 -9.72 -28.51 -8.00
C SER A 300 -10.75 -27.59 -8.63
N PHE A 301 -10.25 -26.61 -9.37
CA PHE A 301 -11.06 -25.68 -10.12
C PHE A 301 -11.62 -26.36 -11.38
N ALA A 302 -12.92 -26.15 -11.66
CA ALA A 302 -13.53 -26.61 -12.91
C ALA A 302 -13.14 -25.72 -14.11
N ASN A 303 -12.95 -24.42 -13.85
CA ASN A 303 -12.51 -23.42 -14.82
C ASN A 303 -11.47 -22.50 -14.15
N PRO A 304 -10.60 -21.82 -14.93
CA PRO A 304 -9.68 -20.84 -14.38
C PRO A 304 -10.41 -19.81 -13.51
N PRO A 305 -10.06 -19.69 -12.21
CA PRO A 305 -10.66 -18.65 -11.38
C PRO A 305 -10.30 -17.26 -11.93
N GLY A 306 -11.10 -16.26 -11.60
CA GLY A 306 -10.81 -14.89 -11.99
C GLY A 306 -9.44 -14.43 -11.46
N LEU A 307 -8.62 -13.88 -12.35
CA LEU A 307 -7.36 -13.23 -12.02
C LEU A 307 -7.46 -11.75 -12.41
N LYS A 308 -7.28 -10.88 -11.41
CA LYS A 308 -7.30 -9.43 -11.60
C LYS A 308 -5.89 -8.91 -11.83
N ILE A 309 -5.79 -7.87 -12.66
CA ILE A 309 -4.61 -7.02 -12.78
C ILE A 309 -5.07 -5.62 -12.40
N THR A 310 -4.55 -5.11 -11.31
CA THR A 310 -4.87 -3.77 -10.81
C THR A 310 -3.61 -2.91 -10.82
N VAL A 311 -3.79 -1.59 -10.83
CA VAL A 311 -2.67 -0.65 -10.89
C VAL A 311 -2.82 0.47 -9.88
N GLN A 312 -1.71 0.88 -9.28
CA GLN A 312 -1.66 2.00 -8.36
C GLN A 312 -0.35 2.78 -8.50
N GLY A 313 -0.37 4.02 -8.01
CA GLY A 313 0.79 4.91 -8.04
C GLY A 313 0.61 6.05 -9.02
N GLY A 314 0.58 7.27 -8.49
CA GLY A 314 0.51 8.47 -9.31
C GLY A 314 -0.84 8.79 -9.97
N ILE A 315 -1.88 7.97 -9.85
CA ILE A 315 -3.20 8.29 -10.43
C ILE A 315 -3.77 9.53 -9.72
N GLY A 316 -4.25 10.52 -10.47
CA GLY A 316 -4.72 11.78 -9.91
C GLY A 316 -5.85 12.45 -10.68
N THR A 317 -6.40 11.81 -11.72
CA THR A 317 -7.59 12.31 -12.43
C THR A 317 -8.49 11.15 -12.90
N ALA A 318 -9.77 11.43 -13.12
CA ALA A 318 -10.70 10.47 -13.72
C ALA A 318 -10.25 10.04 -15.13
N ALA A 319 -9.74 10.98 -15.95
CA ALA A 319 -9.25 10.67 -17.29
C ALA A 319 -8.09 9.67 -17.30
N GLU A 320 -7.17 9.77 -16.33
CA GLU A 320 -6.09 8.78 -16.15
C GLU A 320 -6.64 7.42 -15.74
N GLN A 321 -7.60 7.38 -14.82
CA GLN A 321 -8.24 6.12 -14.43
C GLN A 321 -8.96 5.47 -15.62
N ASP A 322 -9.78 6.23 -16.34
CA ASP A 322 -10.52 5.72 -17.50
C ASP A 322 -9.56 5.23 -18.58
N PHE A 323 -8.49 5.97 -18.85
CA PHE A 323 -7.43 5.54 -19.76
C PHE A 323 -6.78 4.20 -19.34
N LEU A 324 -6.50 4.00 -18.05
CA LEU A 324 -5.95 2.73 -17.55
C LEU A 324 -6.92 1.57 -17.76
N HIS A 325 -8.22 1.78 -17.55
CA HIS A 325 -9.25 0.77 -17.79
C HIS A 325 -9.45 0.47 -19.27
N GLU A 326 -9.53 1.50 -20.12
CA GLU A 326 -9.87 1.34 -21.53
C GLU A 326 -8.67 0.84 -22.36
N TYR A 327 -7.47 1.37 -22.11
CA TYR A 327 -6.29 1.02 -22.89
C TYR A 327 -5.55 -0.20 -22.34
N TYR A 328 -5.27 -0.23 -21.02
CA TYR A 328 -4.53 -1.33 -20.41
C TYR A 328 -5.41 -2.48 -19.90
N GLU A 329 -6.73 -2.31 -19.96
CA GLU A 329 -7.70 -3.32 -19.52
C GLU A 329 -7.46 -3.75 -18.07
N VAL A 330 -7.07 -2.81 -17.20
CA VAL A 330 -6.91 -3.08 -15.77
C VAL A 330 -8.29 -3.25 -15.12
N ASP A 331 -8.36 -4.14 -14.14
CA ASP A 331 -9.61 -4.48 -13.45
C ASP A 331 -10.04 -3.41 -12.44
N ALA A 332 -9.07 -2.76 -11.78
CA ALA A 332 -9.29 -1.70 -10.79
C ALA A 332 -8.05 -0.80 -10.63
N THR A 333 -8.25 0.38 -10.05
CA THR A 333 -7.17 1.31 -9.69
C THR A 333 -7.05 1.51 -8.17
N GLY A 334 -5.83 1.68 -7.67
CA GLY A 334 -5.58 1.99 -6.26
C GLY A 334 -5.30 3.47 -6.03
N TRP A 335 -6.13 4.12 -5.21
CA TRP A 335 -5.99 5.54 -4.85
C TRP A 335 -5.50 5.67 -3.41
N GLY A 336 -4.20 5.94 -3.24
CA GLY A 336 -3.56 6.00 -1.93
C GLY A 336 -3.50 7.39 -1.33
N SER A 337 -2.45 8.14 -1.67
CA SER A 337 -2.14 9.45 -1.07
C SER A 337 -3.31 10.45 -1.03
N PRO A 338 -4.17 10.57 -2.07
CA PRO A 338 -5.31 11.49 -2.01
C PRO A 338 -6.26 11.21 -0.84
N PHE A 339 -6.44 9.96 -0.43
CA PHE A 339 -7.28 9.59 0.72
C PHE A 339 -6.70 10.02 2.08
N LEU A 340 -5.42 10.39 2.16
CA LEU A 340 -4.86 11.02 3.36
C LEU A 340 -5.50 12.39 3.66
N LEU A 341 -6.12 13.03 2.66
CA LEU A 341 -6.88 14.27 2.82
C LEU A 341 -8.37 14.04 3.13
N VAL A 342 -8.79 12.78 3.34
CA VAL A 342 -10.18 12.37 3.56
C VAL A 342 -10.34 11.82 4.99
N PRO A 343 -10.66 12.67 5.99
CA PRO A 343 -10.75 12.26 7.39
C PRO A 343 -11.88 11.25 7.65
N GLU A 344 -12.87 11.16 6.77
CA GLU A 344 -13.92 10.12 6.80
C GLU A 344 -13.38 8.71 6.51
N ALA A 345 -12.25 8.58 5.82
CA ALA A 345 -11.72 7.29 5.37
C ALA A 345 -10.44 6.87 6.11
N THR A 346 -9.62 7.80 6.60
CA THR A 346 -8.28 7.50 7.14
C THR A 346 -8.07 8.04 8.56
N ASN A 347 -6.95 7.67 9.19
CA ASN A 347 -6.55 8.12 10.52
C ASN A 347 -5.46 9.18 10.55
N VAL A 348 -5.44 10.10 9.59
CA VAL A 348 -4.56 11.26 9.70
C VAL A 348 -5.06 12.13 10.85
N ASP A 349 -4.18 12.47 11.80
CA ASP A 349 -4.49 13.38 12.90
C ASP A 349 -4.67 14.83 12.39
N ASP A 350 -5.42 15.64 13.13
CA ASP A 350 -5.80 16.98 12.67
C ASP A 350 -4.61 17.88 12.35
N ALA A 351 -3.54 17.83 13.16
CA ALA A 351 -2.37 18.66 12.94
C ALA A 351 -1.66 18.28 11.62
N THR A 352 -1.45 16.99 11.39
CA THR A 352 -0.86 16.49 10.14
C THR A 352 -1.78 16.76 8.95
N LEU A 353 -3.09 16.59 9.10
CA LEU A 353 -4.07 16.83 8.03
C LEU A 353 -4.03 18.29 7.54
N GLN A 354 -3.95 19.26 8.46
CA GLN A 354 -3.82 20.68 8.12
C GLN A 354 -2.49 21.00 7.40
N GLN A 355 -1.40 20.32 7.78
CA GLN A 355 -0.11 20.47 7.11
C GLN A 355 -0.16 19.93 5.68
N LEU A 356 -0.82 18.79 5.44
CA LEU A 356 -0.97 18.22 4.10
C LEU A 356 -1.87 19.09 3.22
N ALA A 357 -2.98 19.59 3.77
CA ALA A 357 -3.94 20.42 3.04
C ALA A 357 -3.33 21.72 2.49
N THR A 358 -2.23 22.18 3.09
CA THR A 358 -1.53 23.43 2.75
C THR A 358 -0.09 23.18 2.24
N ALA A 359 0.27 21.93 2.00
CA ALA A 359 1.61 21.56 1.56
C ALA A 359 1.89 21.94 0.10
N GLN A 360 3.15 22.26 -0.16
CA GLN A 360 3.67 22.59 -1.48
C GLN A 360 4.55 21.45 -1.99
N GLN A 361 4.87 21.47 -3.29
CA GLN A 361 5.62 20.39 -3.95
C GLN A 361 6.96 20.07 -3.25
N GLN A 362 7.68 21.08 -2.77
CA GLN A 362 8.98 20.91 -2.11
C GLN A 362 8.90 20.29 -0.69
N ASP A 363 7.71 20.25 -0.10
CA ASP A 363 7.49 19.59 1.20
C ASP A 363 7.53 18.06 1.08
N TYR A 364 7.33 17.54 -0.13
CA TYR A 364 7.43 16.12 -0.46
C TYR A 364 8.80 15.80 -1.02
N PHE A 365 9.44 14.74 -0.52
CA PHE A 365 10.77 14.37 -0.98
C PHE A 365 11.05 12.88 -0.79
N LEU A 366 11.97 12.36 -1.61
CA LEU A 366 12.50 11.02 -1.44
C LEU A 366 13.68 11.08 -0.46
N SER A 367 13.56 10.34 0.64
CA SER A 367 14.55 10.30 1.73
C SER A 367 15.20 8.93 1.85
N ASP A 368 16.34 8.87 2.53
CA ASP A 368 16.98 7.62 2.94
C ASP A 368 16.60 7.26 4.40
N ALA A 369 15.50 7.81 4.92
CA ALA A 369 15.10 7.69 6.33
C ALA A 369 14.66 6.28 6.77
N SER A 370 14.35 5.38 5.83
CA SER A 370 13.90 4.02 6.14
C SER A 370 14.99 3.21 6.86
N PRO A 371 14.65 2.54 7.98
CA PRO A 371 15.58 1.63 8.64
C PRO A 371 15.97 0.41 7.78
N LEU A 372 15.18 0.08 6.76
CA LEU A 372 15.38 -1.06 5.86
C LEU A 372 16.39 -0.79 4.73
N GLY A 373 16.95 0.42 4.65
CA GLY A 373 17.92 0.78 3.60
C GLY A 373 17.31 0.96 2.20
N VAL A 374 15.98 1.12 2.13
CA VAL A 374 15.23 1.39 0.89
C VAL A 374 14.76 2.85 0.92
N PRO A 375 14.85 3.60 -0.20
CA PRO A 375 14.31 4.95 -0.29
C PRO A 375 12.84 5.03 0.15
N PHE A 376 12.46 6.16 0.74
CA PHE A 376 11.16 6.36 1.36
C PHE A 376 10.63 7.76 1.09
N ASN A 377 9.44 7.84 0.48
CA ASN A 377 8.75 9.11 0.31
C ASN A 377 8.38 9.67 1.69
N ASN A 378 8.75 10.92 1.93
CA ASN A 378 8.66 11.54 3.24
C ASN A 378 8.14 12.97 3.13
N PHE A 379 7.72 13.52 4.27
CA PHE A 379 7.09 14.83 4.36
C PHE A 379 7.84 15.72 5.35
N ARG A 380 8.40 16.82 4.85
CA ARG A 380 9.33 17.69 5.61
C ARG A 380 8.72 18.27 6.88
N LYS A 381 7.42 18.57 6.85
CA LYS A 381 6.71 19.22 7.96
C LYS A 381 6.26 18.25 9.05
N SER A 382 6.48 16.94 8.86
CA SER A 382 6.06 15.92 9.83
C SER A 382 6.71 16.13 11.20
N SER A 383 5.96 15.82 12.27
CA SER A 383 6.47 15.98 13.64
C SER A 383 7.57 14.97 13.97
N ALA A 384 7.64 13.84 13.27
CA ALA A 384 8.77 12.91 13.34
C ALA A 384 10.07 13.51 12.80
N GLU A 385 10.05 14.23 11.67
CA GLU A 385 11.24 14.91 11.17
C GLU A 385 11.75 15.97 12.14
N LYS A 386 10.84 16.76 12.71
CA LYS A 386 11.20 17.72 13.76
C LYS A 386 11.83 17.03 14.97
N GLN A 387 11.23 15.94 15.46
CA GLN A 387 11.76 15.18 16.59
C GLN A 387 13.13 14.55 16.29
N ARG A 388 13.35 14.06 15.06
CA ARG A 388 14.63 13.50 14.62
C ARG A 388 15.73 14.55 14.73
N GLN A 389 15.48 15.75 14.20
CA GLN A 389 16.44 16.85 14.29
C GLN A 389 16.69 17.28 15.75
N GLU A 390 15.64 17.45 16.56
CA GLU A 390 15.79 17.81 17.98
C GLU A 390 16.64 16.78 18.78
N ARG A 391 16.55 15.50 18.43
CA ARG A 391 17.36 14.45 19.04
C ARG A 391 18.82 14.53 18.61
N ALA A 392 19.07 14.82 17.33
CA ALA A 392 20.41 15.04 16.80
C ALA A 392 21.07 16.25 17.46
N ASP A 393 20.36 17.37 17.59
CA ASP A 393 20.85 18.61 18.22
C ASP A 393 21.20 18.41 19.70
N LYS A 394 20.49 17.51 20.39
CA LYS A 394 20.77 17.11 21.79
C LYS A 394 21.90 16.08 21.91
N GLY A 395 22.57 15.71 20.82
CA GLY A 395 23.62 14.69 20.80
C GLY A 395 23.11 13.29 21.14
N ARG A 396 21.81 13.02 20.97
CA ARG A 396 21.17 11.73 21.28
C ARG A 396 20.27 11.26 20.12
N PRO A 397 20.82 11.16 18.89
CA PRO A 397 20.03 10.81 17.72
C PRO A 397 19.48 9.38 17.82
N GLY A 398 18.42 9.10 17.06
CA GLY A 398 17.75 7.80 17.06
C GLY A 398 16.70 7.60 18.17
N SER A 399 15.81 6.64 17.93
CA SER A 399 14.69 6.29 18.82
C SER A 399 15.09 5.18 19.83
N PRO A 400 14.49 5.12 21.03
CA PRO A 400 14.67 3.99 21.95
C PRO A 400 14.29 2.61 21.37
N CYS A 401 13.47 2.57 20.31
CA CYS A 401 13.07 1.35 19.59
C CYS A 401 12.35 0.29 20.46
N TYR A 402 11.24 0.68 21.09
CA TYR A 402 10.45 -0.25 21.93
C TYR A 402 9.75 -1.35 21.12
N LYS A 403 9.11 -1.00 19.99
CA LYS A 403 8.37 -1.97 19.14
C LYS A 403 9.23 -3.01 18.42
N LYS A 404 10.49 -2.68 18.10
CA LYS A 404 11.45 -3.58 17.42
C LYS A 404 10.94 -4.28 16.14
N LEU A 405 9.96 -3.73 15.41
CA LEU A 405 9.43 -4.37 14.18
C LEU A 405 10.45 -4.39 13.03
N LEU A 406 11.26 -3.33 12.90
CA LEU A 406 12.21 -3.16 11.80
C LEU A 406 13.67 -3.47 12.20
N VAL A 407 13.88 -4.35 13.18
CA VAL A 407 15.23 -4.78 13.57
C VAL A 407 15.77 -5.79 12.55
N SER A 408 16.97 -5.54 12.03
CA SER A 408 17.56 -6.39 10.99
C SER A 408 19.08 -6.33 10.91
N ASN A 409 19.74 -5.40 11.60
CA ASN A 409 21.18 -5.15 11.42
C ASN A 409 21.98 -5.69 12.61
N THR A 410 23.02 -6.48 12.33
CA THR A 410 23.93 -7.11 13.32
C THR A 410 25.35 -6.55 13.22
N GLU A 411 25.55 -5.34 12.71
CA GLU A 411 26.89 -4.76 12.49
C GLU A 411 27.67 -4.59 13.81
N PHE A 412 26.97 -4.29 14.91
CA PHE A 412 27.60 -3.99 16.21
C PHE A 412 27.18 -4.93 17.34
N THR A 413 26.21 -5.82 17.12
CA THR A 413 25.62 -6.67 18.15
C THR A 413 25.21 -8.01 17.54
N ASP A 414 25.32 -9.08 18.34
CA ASP A 414 24.87 -10.42 17.92
C ASP A 414 23.35 -10.46 17.70
N GLU A 415 22.60 -9.77 18.56
CA GLU A 415 21.17 -9.55 18.35
C GLU A 415 20.94 -8.40 17.36
N PRO A 416 20.04 -8.54 16.38
CA PRO A 416 19.79 -7.48 15.42
C PRO A 416 19.18 -6.25 16.10
N ILE A 417 19.74 -5.09 15.78
CA ILE A 417 19.22 -3.78 16.18
C ILE A 417 18.73 -2.99 14.96
N CYS A 418 17.87 -2.01 15.20
CA CYS A 418 17.33 -1.15 14.15
C CYS A 418 18.29 0.00 13.85
N THR A 419 18.50 0.33 12.58
CA THR A 419 19.41 1.42 12.16
C THR A 419 18.89 2.82 12.57
N ALA A 420 17.59 2.96 12.82
CA ALA A 420 16.98 4.15 13.44
C ALA A 420 17.01 4.13 14.97
N SER A 421 17.56 3.09 15.61
CA SER A 421 17.67 3.03 17.06
C SER A 421 18.80 3.93 17.58
N ARG A 422 18.60 4.49 18.77
CA ARG A 422 19.62 5.26 19.49
C ARG A 422 20.89 4.45 19.70
N GLN A 423 20.75 3.15 19.99
CA GLN A 423 21.87 2.24 20.18
C GLN A 423 22.73 2.15 18.92
N TYR A 424 22.11 1.85 17.76
CA TYR A 424 22.83 1.74 16.50
C TYR A 424 23.51 3.05 16.11
N GLN A 425 22.76 4.16 16.13
CA GLN A 425 23.31 5.46 15.71
C GLN A 425 24.46 5.90 16.61
N HIS A 426 24.37 5.68 17.93
CA HIS A 426 25.48 5.96 18.85
C HIS A 426 26.75 5.16 18.53
N LEU A 427 26.61 3.86 18.27
CA LEU A 427 27.73 2.98 17.91
C LEU A 427 28.34 3.37 16.56
N LYS A 428 27.49 3.66 15.56
CA LYS A 428 27.93 4.06 14.23
C LYS A 428 28.62 5.43 14.23
N ILE A 429 28.12 6.40 15.00
CA ILE A 429 28.75 7.71 15.17
C ILE A 429 30.11 7.57 15.88
N ARG A 430 30.24 6.68 16.86
CA ARG A 430 31.53 6.41 17.51
C ARG A 430 32.54 5.87 16.51
N GLN A 431 32.15 4.86 15.73
CA GLN A 431 33.00 4.31 14.67
C GLN A 431 33.39 5.40 13.64
N LEU A 432 32.46 6.30 13.28
CA LEU A 432 32.75 7.39 12.35
C LEU A 432 33.81 8.37 12.91
N LYS A 433 33.76 8.68 14.21
CA LYS A 433 34.76 9.54 14.86
C LYS A 433 36.16 8.94 14.85
N GLU A 434 36.28 7.63 14.96
CA GLU A 434 37.56 6.92 14.93
C GLU A 434 38.24 6.96 13.55
N GLN A 435 37.50 7.26 12.48
CA GLN A 435 38.03 7.35 11.11
C GLN A 435 38.80 8.66 10.83
N ASN A 436 38.70 9.67 11.71
CA ASN A 436 39.39 10.97 11.56
C ASN A 436 39.24 11.60 10.16
N LEU A 437 38.02 11.56 9.61
CA LEU A 437 37.73 12.10 8.27
C LEU A 437 37.81 13.64 8.25
N PRO A 438 38.11 14.23 7.08
CA PRO A 438 37.92 15.67 6.86
C PRO A 438 36.49 16.11 7.23
N ALA A 439 36.34 17.32 7.77
CA ALA A 439 35.08 17.81 8.32
C ALA A 439 33.88 17.66 7.37
N GLU A 440 34.06 17.99 6.09
CA GLU A 440 32.99 17.89 5.09
C GLU A 440 32.52 16.43 4.86
N LEU A 441 33.47 15.48 4.81
CA LEU A 441 33.15 14.06 4.67
C LEU A 441 32.53 13.49 5.95
N TYR A 442 33.03 13.91 7.11
CA TYR A 442 32.46 13.55 8.41
C TYR A 442 30.99 14.00 8.50
N ASP A 443 30.69 15.25 8.16
CA ASP A 443 29.33 15.80 8.22
C ASP A 443 28.38 15.08 7.25
N LYS A 444 28.87 14.75 6.04
CA LYS A 444 28.10 13.96 5.07
C LYS A 444 27.72 12.58 5.62
N GLU A 445 28.68 11.85 6.19
CA GLU A 445 28.43 10.52 6.75
C GLU A 445 27.61 10.58 8.05
N TYR A 446 27.86 11.58 8.89
CA TYR A 446 27.07 11.82 10.10
C TYR A 446 25.59 12.02 9.76
N ASN A 447 25.29 12.88 8.78
CA ASN A 447 23.93 13.13 8.33
C ASN A 447 23.25 11.86 7.80
N ARG A 448 23.97 11.00 7.05
CA ARG A 448 23.46 9.69 6.60
C ARG A 448 23.06 8.76 7.75
N ILE A 449 23.78 8.82 8.88
CA ILE A 449 23.47 8.02 10.07
C ILE A 449 22.21 8.55 10.76
N ILE A 450 22.13 9.87 10.98
CA ILE A 450 21.03 10.49 11.75
C ILE A 450 19.75 10.73 10.93
N GLU A 451 19.78 10.51 9.61
CA GLU A 451 18.60 10.59 8.74
C GLU A 451 17.58 9.49 9.05
N LYS A 452 18.00 8.36 9.64
CA LYS A 452 17.11 7.23 9.91
C LYS A 452 16.04 7.58 10.95
N ASP A 453 14.78 7.34 10.60
CA ASP A 453 13.61 7.66 11.44
C ASP A 453 12.85 6.40 11.93
N CYS A 454 12.15 6.54 13.07
CA CYS A 454 11.41 5.44 13.69
C CYS A 454 10.01 5.28 13.10
N LEU A 455 9.94 4.58 11.96
CA LEU A 455 8.67 4.34 11.25
C LEU A 455 7.64 3.52 12.05
N CYS A 456 8.07 2.63 12.95
CA CYS A 456 7.16 1.77 13.74
C CYS A 456 6.23 2.59 14.64
N GLU A 457 6.79 3.58 15.33
CA GLU A 457 6.02 4.45 16.22
C GLU A 457 5.34 5.55 15.41
N GLY A 458 6.09 6.19 14.51
CA GLY A 458 5.59 7.34 13.76
C GLY A 458 4.42 7.03 12.83
N LEU A 459 4.36 5.84 12.23
CA LEU A 459 3.25 5.42 11.36
C LEU A 459 2.04 4.87 12.15
N THR A 460 2.16 4.66 13.46
CA THR A 460 1.06 4.16 14.32
C THR A 460 0.48 5.24 15.22
N ALA A 461 1.27 6.23 15.62
CA ALA A 461 0.83 7.38 16.41
C ALA A 461 -0.43 8.09 15.87
N PRO A 462 -0.63 8.30 14.54
CA PRO A 462 -1.79 9.04 14.02
C PRO A 462 -3.14 8.43 14.43
N ALA A 463 -3.26 7.10 14.36
CA ALA A 463 -4.49 6.40 14.75
C ALA A 463 -4.80 6.56 16.24
N LEU A 464 -3.77 6.56 17.07
CA LEU A 464 -3.92 6.75 18.51
C LEU A 464 -4.24 8.21 18.85
N LEU A 465 -3.60 9.16 18.18
CA LEU A 465 -3.86 10.60 18.35
C LEU A 465 -5.29 10.96 17.96
N LYS A 466 -5.76 10.47 16.81
CA LYS A 466 -7.09 10.80 16.27
C LYS A 466 -8.24 10.35 17.19
N GLU A 467 -8.08 9.21 17.83
CA GLU A 467 -9.10 8.61 18.70
C GLU A 467 -8.82 8.82 20.19
N ASP A 468 -7.90 9.74 20.54
CA ASP A 468 -7.48 10.06 21.92
C ASP A 468 -7.04 8.84 22.74
N ILE A 469 -6.47 7.82 22.10
CA ILE A 469 -5.97 6.62 22.74
C ILE A 469 -4.61 6.92 23.39
N PRO A 470 -4.37 6.52 24.66
CA PRO A 470 -3.08 6.73 25.32
C PRO A 470 -1.91 6.12 24.54
N ILE A 471 -0.93 6.96 24.19
CA ILE A 471 0.25 6.56 23.41
C ILE A 471 1.35 6.04 24.33
N PRO A 472 1.80 4.78 24.14
CA PRO A 472 2.92 4.21 24.91
C PRO A 472 4.17 5.10 24.87
N HIS A 473 4.84 5.20 26.01
CA HIS A 473 6.09 5.98 26.16
C HIS A 473 6.02 7.46 25.72
N ARG A 474 4.82 8.01 25.52
CA ARG A 474 4.58 9.38 25.02
C ARG A 474 5.25 9.66 23.65
N LEU A 475 5.43 8.63 22.82
CA LEU A 475 6.02 8.77 21.48
C LEU A 475 4.98 9.28 20.47
N LYS A 476 4.60 10.56 20.61
CA LYS A 476 3.54 11.19 19.81
C LYS A 476 3.96 11.70 18.44
N ALA A 477 5.23 11.55 18.07
CA ALA A 477 5.72 12.06 16.80
C ALA A 477 5.14 11.23 15.64
N VAL A 478 4.65 11.90 14.62
CA VAL A 478 3.96 11.32 13.46
C VAL A 478 4.89 11.33 12.27
N SER A 479 5.12 10.16 11.69
CA SER A 479 5.76 9.98 10.39
C SER A 479 4.68 9.78 9.34
N ILE A 480 4.81 10.40 8.17
CA ILE A 480 3.86 10.22 7.06
C ILE A 480 4.61 10.18 5.73
N CYS A 481 4.14 9.35 4.82
CA CYS A 481 4.83 9.02 3.58
C CYS A 481 3.93 9.12 2.34
N PRO A 482 3.32 10.29 2.09
CA PRO A 482 2.48 10.48 0.91
C PRO A 482 3.35 10.44 -0.36
N GLY A 483 2.77 9.91 -1.44
CA GLY A 483 3.39 10.02 -2.76
C GLY A 483 3.42 11.46 -3.26
N PRO A 484 4.35 11.82 -4.16
CA PRO A 484 4.61 13.20 -4.57
C PRO A 484 3.42 13.88 -5.25
N ASN A 485 2.47 13.09 -5.79
CA ASN A 485 1.26 13.62 -6.39
C ASN A 485 0.28 14.28 -5.43
N LEU A 486 0.46 14.14 -4.11
CA LEU A 486 -0.36 14.88 -3.15
C LEU A 486 -0.16 16.40 -3.26
N ALA A 487 0.97 16.87 -3.82
CA ALA A 487 1.24 18.29 -4.07
C ALA A 487 0.21 18.99 -4.96
N TYR A 488 -0.54 18.25 -5.77
CA TYR A 488 -1.55 18.79 -6.67
C TYR A 488 -2.94 18.85 -6.02
N PHE A 489 -3.09 18.44 -4.77
CA PHE A 489 -4.33 18.54 -3.99
C PHE A 489 -4.14 19.57 -2.88
N SER A 490 -5.14 20.44 -2.68
CA SER A 490 -5.11 21.43 -1.60
C SER A 490 -6.47 21.52 -0.94
N GLY A 491 -6.54 21.12 0.33
CA GLY A 491 -7.77 21.09 1.10
C GLY A 491 -8.01 19.77 1.83
N ILE A 492 -9.07 19.76 2.62
CA ILE A 492 -9.61 18.59 3.32
C ILE A 492 -10.92 18.25 2.62
N PHE A 493 -11.10 16.98 2.27
CA PHE A 493 -12.19 16.56 1.40
C PHE A 493 -13.10 15.54 2.09
N SER A 494 -14.41 15.61 1.79
CA SER A 494 -15.33 14.55 2.20
C SER A 494 -15.07 13.27 1.39
N LEU A 495 -15.64 12.14 1.84
CA LEU A 495 -15.60 10.90 1.04
C LEU A 495 -16.27 11.11 -0.32
N SER A 496 -17.40 11.84 -0.36
CA SER A 496 -18.12 12.12 -1.61
C SER A 496 -17.26 12.92 -2.57
N ASP A 497 -16.59 13.96 -2.08
CA ASP A 497 -15.72 14.79 -2.91
C ASP A 497 -14.64 13.96 -3.60
N MET A 498 -13.96 13.07 -2.86
CA MET A 498 -12.90 12.25 -3.41
C MET A 498 -13.44 11.22 -4.41
N VAL A 499 -14.57 10.59 -4.11
CA VAL A 499 -15.21 9.64 -5.04
C VAL A 499 -15.72 10.34 -6.30
N ASP A 500 -16.29 11.53 -6.16
CA ASP A 500 -16.71 12.37 -7.28
C ASP A 500 -15.52 12.82 -8.11
N HIS A 501 -14.36 13.05 -7.50
CA HIS A 501 -13.13 13.30 -8.22
C HIS A 501 -12.65 12.12 -9.05
N ILE A 502 -12.65 10.94 -8.44
CA ILE A 502 -12.26 9.69 -9.08
C ILE A 502 -13.15 9.38 -10.30
N TYR A 503 -14.46 9.69 -10.21
CA TYR A 503 -15.42 9.50 -11.30
C TYR A 503 -15.65 10.73 -12.18
N GLY A 504 -14.85 11.78 -12.04
CA GLY A 504 -14.90 12.95 -12.93
C GLY A 504 -16.10 13.87 -12.74
N ARG A 505 -16.87 13.69 -11.65
CA ARG A 505 -17.98 14.56 -11.24
C ARG A 505 -17.51 15.84 -10.55
N LYS A 506 -16.30 15.83 -9.98
CA LYS A 506 -15.67 16.99 -9.31
C LYS A 506 -14.18 17.07 -9.65
N ASN A 507 -13.60 18.28 -9.62
CA ASN A 507 -12.15 18.45 -9.66
C ASN A 507 -11.64 18.93 -8.31
N LEU A 508 -10.73 18.16 -7.69
CA LEU A 508 -10.08 18.51 -6.42
C LEU A 508 -8.63 18.94 -6.58
N LEU A 509 -8.11 18.95 -7.81
CA LEU A 509 -6.77 19.42 -8.08
C LEU A 509 -6.71 20.95 -7.91
N ASN A 510 -5.58 21.41 -7.39
CA ASN A 510 -5.26 22.83 -7.27
C ASN A 510 -4.85 23.43 -8.61
N SER A 511 -4.43 24.70 -8.61
CA SER A 511 -4.07 25.43 -9.84
C SER A 511 -2.71 25.06 -10.43
N LEU A 512 -1.92 24.19 -9.78
CA LEU A 512 -0.64 23.76 -10.31
C LEU A 512 -0.84 22.90 -11.55
N ARG A 513 -0.05 23.13 -12.59
CA ARG A 513 -0.04 22.27 -13.77
C ARG A 513 0.52 20.90 -13.38
N ARG A 514 -0.36 19.91 -13.26
CA ARG A 514 0.01 18.52 -13.04
C ARG A 514 0.33 17.82 -14.36
N PRO A 515 1.52 17.22 -14.54
CA PRO A 515 1.80 16.35 -15.68
C PRO A 515 1.00 15.05 -15.57
N HIS A 516 0.78 14.37 -16.68
CA HIS A 516 0.17 13.03 -16.68
C HIS A 516 0.97 12.07 -15.78
N MET A 517 0.31 11.13 -15.10
CA MET A 517 0.93 10.23 -14.13
C MET A 517 2.17 9.49 -14.63
N PHE A 518 2.20 9.10 -15.91
CA PHE A 518 3.35 8.47 -16.57
C PHE A 518 4.54 9.40 -16.77
N VAL A 519 4.27 10.66 -17.13
CA VAL A 519 5.29 11.70 -17.27
C VAL A 519 5.83 12.08 -15.88
N ASN A 520 4.95 12.16 -14.88
CA ASN A 520 5.38 12.42 -13.51
C ASN A 520 6.30 11.29 -13.00
N GLU A 521 5.95 10.03 -13.24
CA GLU A 521 6.83 8.90 -12.94
C GLU A 521 8.17 9.02 -13.66
N LEU A 522 8.16 9.27 -14.97
CA LEU A 522 9.39 9.45 -15.75
C LEU A 522 10.30 10.53 -15.16
N ASN A 523 9.76 11.69 -14.77
CA ASN A 523 10.54 12.75 -14.16
C ASN A 523 11.17 12.30 -12.83
N LEU A 524 10.45 11.54 -12.00
CA LEU A 524 11.01 10.97 -10.76
C LEU A 524 12.16 10.00 -11.03
N TYR A 525 12.07 9.20 -12.11
CA TYR A 525 13.17 8.32 -12.53
C TYR A 525 14.37 9.10 -13.06
N ILE A 526 14.15 10.20 -13.78
CA ILE A 526 15.23 11.10 -14.24
C ILE A 526 15.93 11.74 -13.03
N ASP A 527 15.17 12.23 -12.04
CA ASP A 527 15.72 12.80 -10.81
C ASP A 527 16.52 11.76 -10.01
N TYR A 528 16.01 10.53 -9.93
CA TYR A 528 16.72 9.41 -9.32
C TYR A 528 18.06 9.13 -10.03
N LEU A 529 18.05 9.07 -11.37
CA LEU A 529 19.26 8.86 -12.16
C LEU A 529 20.28 9.98 -11.94
N LYS A 530 19.84 11.25 -11.90
CA LYS A 530 20.70 12.40 -11.60
C LYS A 530 21.36 12.28 -10.22
N LYS A 531 20.59 11.91 -9.19
CA LYS A 531 21.14 11.68 -7.84
C LYS A 531 22.17 10.54 -7.87
N ALA A 532 21.87 9.44 -8.54
CA ALA A 532 22.76 8.29 -8.66
C ALA A 532 24.08 8.62 -9.39
N VAL A 533 24.03 9.47 -10.41
CA VAL A 533 25.21 9.98 -11.12
C VAL A 533 26.01 10.96 -10.27
N LYS A 534 25.36 11.82 -9.47
CA LYS A 534 26.05 12.77 -8.59
C LYS A 534 26.82 12.08 -7.46
N ASP A 535 26.24 11.03 -6.88
CA ASP A 535 26.88 10.22 -5.83
C ASP A 535 27.77 9.09 -6.39
N PHE A 536 28.08 9.15 -7.68
CA PHE A 536 28.84 8.13 -8.38
C PHE A 536 30.31 8.10 -7.95
N THR A 537 30.80 6.90 -7.67
CA THR A 537 32.23 6.59 -7.62
C THR A 537 32.52 5.63 -8.77
N PRO A 538 33.53 5.90 -9.63
CA PRO A 538 33.87 5.06 -10.77
C PRO A 538 33.97 3.57 -10.42
N ASP A 539 33.11 2.78 -11.08
CA ASP A 539 33.07 1.32 -11.02
C ASP A 539 32.37 0.83 -12.29
N ALA A 540 33.00 -0.11 -13.02
CA ALA A 540 32.50 -0.64 -14.29
C ALA A 540 31.06 -1.14 -14.21
N LYS A 541 30.72 -1.84 -13.11
CA LYS A 541 29.38 -2.41 -12.90
C LYS A 541 28.33 -1.30 -12.71
N ARG A 542 28.65 -0.27 -11.92
CA ARG A 542 27.78 0.89 -11.72
C ARG A 542 27.60 1.70 -13.01
N SER A 543 28.66 1.95 -13.79
CA SER A 543 28.54 2.64 -15.08
C SER A 543 27.61 1.88 -16.03
N LYS A 544 27.78 0.55 -16.14
CA LYS A 544 26.91 -0.29 -16.98
C LYS A 544 25.44 -0.24 -16.52
N TYR A 545 25.20 -0.27 -15.22
CA TYR A 545 23.85 -0.12 -14.66
C TYR A 545 23.22 1.22 -15.04
N LEU A 546 23.92 2.33 -14.83
CA LEU A 546 23.40 3.67 -15.14
C LEU A 546 23.12 3.85 -16.64
N LEU A 547 23.99 3.31 -17.51
CA LEU A 547 23.77 3.31 -18.96
C LEU A 547 22.53 2.51 -19.33
N SER A 548 22.40 1.27 -18.84
CA SER A 548 21.22 0.43 -19.07
C SER A 548 19.94 1.09 -18.55
N PHE A 549 20.00 1.76 -17.40
CA PHE A 549 18.89 2.49 -16.82
C PHE A 549 18.44 3.64 -17.72
N ARG A 550 19.39 4.44 -18.24
CA ARG A 550 19.11 5.51 -19.21
C ARG A 550 18.50 4.96 -20.50
N ASP A 551 19.03 3.87 -21.02
CA ASP A 551 18.54 3.25 -22.26
C ASP A 551 17.10 2.72 -22.09
N ASN A 552 16.80 2.13 -20.92
CA ASN A 552 15.44 1.71 -20.58
C ASN A 552 14.47 2.90 -20.48
N LEU A 553 14.91 4.03 -19.90
CA LEU A 553 14.10 5.25 -19.87
C LEU A 553 13.84 5.82 -21.27
N LEU A 554 14.86 5.86 -22.14
CA LEU A 554 14.70 6.30 -23.54
C LEU A 554 13.71 5.40 -24.31
N SER A 555 13.79 4.08 -24.10
CA SER A 555 12.82 3.13 -24.64
C SER A 555 11.39 3.42 -24.13
N GLY A 556 11.25 3.66 -22.82
CA GLY A 556 9.99 4.06 -22.20
C GLY A 556 9.42 5.36 -22.75
N ILE A 557 10.26 6.38 -22.98
CA ILE A 557 9.87 7.63 -23.65
C ILE A 557 9.37 7.34 -25.07
N GLY A 558 10.08 6.50 -25.83
CA GLY A 558 9.66 6.09 -27.17
C GLY A 558 8.28 5.44 -27.18
N TYR A 559 8.01 4.58 -26.20
CA TYR A 559 6.68 4.00 -25.99
C TYR A 559 5.63 5.08 -25.66
N TYR A 560 5.91 5.97 -24.70
CA TYR A 560 4.99 7.05 -24.31
C TYR A 560 4.70 8.05 -25.43
N LYS A 561 5.66 8.33 -26.33
CA LYS A 561 5.44 9.20 -27.49
C LYS A 561 4.42 8.58 -28.46
N LYS A 562 4.50 7.28 -28.72
CA LYS A 562 3.50 6.55 -29.54
C LYS A 562 2.12 6.63 -28.90
N LEU A 563 2.06 6.42 -27.58
CA LEU A 563 0.81 6.49 -26.82
C LEU A 563 0.22 7.92 -26.81
N ALA A 564 1.06 8.94 -26.70
CA ALA A 564 0.63 10.34 -26.72
C ALA A 564 0.05 10.75 -28.08
N GLN A 565 0.55 10.20 -29.18
CA GLN A 565 -0.01 10.44 -30.51
C GLN A 565 -1.39 9.79 -30.69
N ALA A 566 -1.60 8.62 -30.07
CA ALA A 566 -2.82 7.84 -30.26
C ALA A 566 -3.94 8.18 -29.25
N PHE A 567 -3.61 8.51 -28.00
CA PHE A 567 -4.60 8.58 -26.91
C PHE A 567 -4.46 9.79 -25.98
N VAL A 568 -3.24 10.29 -25.73
CA VAL A 568 -2.99 11.31 -24.69
C VAL A 568 -2.07 12.44 -25.19
N PHE A 569 -2.60 13.28 -26.07
CA PHE A 569 -1.83 14.34 -26.75
C PHE A 569 -1.15 15.32 -25.77
N SER A 570 -1.72 15.53 -24.59
CA SER A 570 -1.19 16.44 -23.56
C SER A 570 0.20 16.08 -23.05
N MET A 571 0.67 14.83 -23.24
CA MET A 571 2.01 14.42 -22.80
C MET A 571 3.15 14.86 -23.72
N GLN A 572 2.89 15.21 -24.99
CA GLN A 572 3.95 15.33 -26.01
C GLN A 572 5.06 16.32 -25.63
N ASN A 573 4.70 17.52 -25.20
CA ASN A 573 5.66 18.57 -24.84
C ASN A 573 6.53 18.15 -23.64
N ASP A 574 5.92 17.50 -22.64
CA ASP A 574 6.63 17.08 -21.45
C ASP A 574 7.58 15.91 -21.75
N LEU A 575 7.19 15.00 -22.66
CA LEU A 575 8.05 13.90 -23.11
C LEU A 575 9.27 14.41 -23.89
N CYS A 576 9.09 15.39 -24.78
CA CYS A 576 10.21 16.00 -25.51
C CYS A 576 11.21 16.68 -24.54
N ARG A 577 10.70 17.38 -23.52
CA ARG A 577 11.54 17.97 -22.50
C ARG A 577 12.29 16.91 -21.70
N ALA A 578 11.59 15.87 -21.22
CA ALA A 578 12.18 14.80 -20.42
C ALA A 578 13.26 14.02 -21.19
N GLU A 579 13.04 13.78 -22.49
CA GLU A 579 14.05 13.17 -23.36
C GLU A 579 15.30 14.03 -23.51
N GLY A 580 15.15 15.32 -23.77
CA GLY A 580 16.27 16.25 -23.84
C GLY A 580 17.06 16.24 -22.53
N GLU A 581 16.36 16.40 -21.41
CA GLU A 581 16.95 16.38 -20.07
C GLU A 581 17.74 15.09 -19.79
N LEU A 582 17.21 13.93 -20.18
CA LEU A 582 17.85 12.63 -20.03
C LEU A 582 19.12 12.49 -20.87
N LEU A 583 19.12 13.02 -22.10
CA LEU A 583 20.28 13.00 -23.00
C LEU A 583 21.42 13.91 -22.51
N TYR A 584 21.12 14.96 -21.76
CA TYR A 584 22.13 15.84 -21.14
C TYR A 584 22.78 15.26 -19.87
N ILE A 585 22.26 14.14 -19.32
CA ILE A 585 22.88 13.50 -18.15
C ILE A 585 24.17 12.81 -18.61
N ASN A 586 25.30 13.41 -18.24
CA ASN A 586 26.63 12.86 -18.49
C ASN A 586 26.90 11.72 -17.50
N ILE A 587 26.79 10.47 -17.96
CA ILE A 587 27.12 9.28 -17.18
C ILE A 587 28.63 9.04 -17.32
N PRO A 588 29.41 9.11 -16.23
CA PRO A 588 30.84 8.86 -16.30
C PRO A 588 31.10 7.41 -16.77
N ALA A 589 31.77 7.28 -17.91
CA ALA A 589 32.34 6.03 -18.35
C ALA A 589 33.73 5.88 -17.70
N GLU A 590 34.11 4.65 -17.35
CA GLU A 590 35.50 4.34 -17.07
C GLU A 590 36.32 4.71 -18.33
N ARG A 591 37.35 5.55 -18.19
CA ARG A 591 38.34 5.67 -19.26
C ARG A 591 39.04 4.31 -19.33
N ALA A 592 38.84 3.62 -20.46
CA ALA A 592 39.47 2.33 -20.75
C ALA A 592 40.99 2.38 -20.61
#